data_AF-A0A4P6USD5-F1
#
_entry.id   AF-A0A4P6USD5-F1
#
_cell.length_a   1.000
_cell.length_b   1.000
_cell.length_c   1.000
_cell.angle_alpha   90.00
_cell.angle_beta   90.00
_cell.angle_gamma   90.00
#
_symmetry.space_group_name_H-M   'P 1'
#
loop_
_entity.id
_entity.type
_entity.pdbx_description
1 polymer ?
#
loop_
_entity_poly.entity_id
_entity_poly.type
_entity_poly.pdbx_seq_one_letter_code
_entity_poly.pdbx_strand_id
1 'polypeptide(L)'
;MNQIIEFWESLLSKSDIEIRKMAKQYGMDLTIEEIQKLRSLAQKANITWLVTGIPERVLKEAEKILGSKKYKKYKKMLDEWR
;
A
#
# COMPACT_ATOMS: atom_id res chain seq x y z
N MET A 1 -8.39 -12.05 -8.26
CA MET A 1 -7.68 -11.72 -7.00
C MET A 1 -7.44 -10.22 -7.02
N ASN A 2 -7.72 -9.51 -5.92
CA ASN A 2 -7.73 -8.06 -5.90
C ASN A 2 -6.30 -7.50 -5.76
N GLN A 3 -5.89 -6.61 -6.67
CA GLN A 3 -4.51 -6.10 -6.75
C GLN A 3 -4.06 -5.39 -5.47
N ILE A 4 -4.99 -4.72 -4.76
CA ILE A 4 -4.65 -4.05 -3.51
C ILE A 4 -4.41 -5.03 -2.36
N ILE A 5 -5.19 -6.11 -2.29
CA ILE A 5 -5.03 -7.13 -1.25
C ILE A 5 -3.68 -7.82 -1.47
N GLU A 6 -3.38 -8.19 -2.71
CA GLU A 6 -2.08 -8.76 -3.09
C GLU A 6 -0.92 -7.82 -2.75
N PHE A 7 -1.04 -6.52 -3.03
CA PHE A 7 -0.02 -5.54 -2.66
C PHE A 7 0.19 -5.46 -1.15
N TRP A 8 -0.88 -5.38 -0.36
CA TRP A 8 -0.77 -5.28 1.10
C TRP A 8 -0.30 -6.58 1.76
N GLU A 9 -0.72 -7.73 1.26
CA GLU A 9 -0.15 -9.02 1.66
C GLU A 9 1.34 -9.09 1.31
N SER A 10 1.74 -8.56 0.14
CA SER A 10 3.14 -8.50 -0.24
C SER A 10 3.98 -7.64 0.69
N LEU A 11 3.42 -6.55 1.23
CA LEU A 11 4.12 -5.71 2.22
C LEU A 11 4.52 -6.51 3.47
N LEU A 12 3.74 -7.53 3.83
CA LEU A 12 3.95 -8.36 5.02
C LEU A 12 4.72 -9.64 4.75
N SER A 13 4.68 -10.15 3.51
CA SER A 13 5.22 -11.47 3.15
C SER A 13 6.44 -11.44 2.23
N LYS A 14 6.65 -10.35 1.47
CA LYS A 14 7.71 -10.24 0.46
C LYS A 14 8.81 -9.26 0.85
N SER A 15 9.96 -9.40 0.19
CA SER A 15 11.11 -8.51 0.35
C SER A 15 10.86 -7.12 -0.28
N ASP A 16 11.59 -6.10 0.18
CA ASP A 16 11.45 -4.72 -0.31
C ASP A 16 11.66 -4.62 -1.83
N ILE A 17 12.57 -5.44 -2.37
CA ILE A 17 12.89 -5.49 -3.79
C ILE A 17 11.70 -6.04 -4.61
N GLU A 18 11.03 -7.07 -4.11
CA GLU A 18 9.86 -7.64 -4.78
C GLU A 18 8.67 -6.70 -4.74
N ILE A 19 8.41 -6.08 -3.59
CA ILE A 19 7.35 -5.07 -3.45
C ILE A 19 7.61 -3.91 -4.41
N ARG A 20 8.86 -3.48 -4.56
CA ARG A 20 9.22 -2.42 -5.50
C ARG A 20 8.93 -2.80 -6.95
N LYS A 21 9.22 -4.04 -7.34
CA LYS A 21 8.90 -4.54 -8.68
C LYS A 21 7.39 -4.59 -8.91
N MET A 22 6.64 -5.08 -7.94
CA MET A 22 5.17 -5.15 -7.98
C MET A 22 4.55 -3.74 -8.07
N ALA A 23 5.01 -2.80 -7.23
CA ALA A 23 4.57 -1.41 -7.28
C ALA A 23 4.82 -0.77 -8.66
N LYS A 24 5.97 -1.06 -9.28
CA LYS A 24 6.27 -0.60 -10.66
C LYS A 24 5.31 -1.18 -11.68
N GLN A 25 4.91 -2.46 -11.55
CA GLN A 25 3.91 -3.08 -12.42
C GLN A 25 2.55 -2.37 -12.32
N TYR A 26 2.21 -1.84 -11.15
CA TYR A 26 1.01 -1.01 -10.95
C TYR A 26 1.23 0.47 -11.28
N GLY A 27 2.35 0.83 -11.91
CA GLY A 27 2.66 2.21 -12.32
C GLY A 27 3.03 3.15 -11.16
N MET A 28 3.44 2.59 -10.02
CA MET A 28 3.95 3.31 -8.85
C MET A 28 5.46 3.12 -8.72
N ASP A 29 6.22 4.21 -8.81
CA ASP A 29 7.65 4.16 -8.50
C ASP A 29 7.84 4.41 -7.00
N LEU A 30 7.91 3.33 -6.22
CA LEU A 30 8.16 3.39 -4.78
C LEU A 30 9.66 3.26 -4.47
N THR A 31 10.13 4.05 -3.52
CA THR A 31 11.45 3.90 -2.91
C THR A 31 11.42 2.81 -1.84
N ILE A 32 12.58 2.28 -1.49
CA ILE A 32 12.70 1.29 -0.41
C ILE A 32 12.23 1.87 0.93
N GLU A 33 12.53 3.15 1.19
CA GLU A 33 12.05 3.84 2.40
C GLU A 33 10.53 3.97 2.45
N GLU A 34 9.88 4.30 1.33
CA GLU A 34 8.42 4.36 1.23
C GLU A 34 7.81 2.98 1.51
N ILE A 35 8.40 1.92 0.94
CA ILE A 35 7.98 0.54 1.14
C ILE A 35 8.10 0.12 2.61
N GLN A 36 9.22 0.44 3.27
CA GLN A 36 9.42 0.11 4.68
C GLN A 36 8.42 0.83 5.58
N LYS A 37 8.15 2.11 5.32
CA LYS A 37 7.13 2.87 6.06
C LYS A 37 5.73 2.30 5.86
N LEU A 38 5.39 1.91 4.63
CA LEU A 38 4.13 1.22 4.34
C LEU A 38 4.05 -0.14 5.02
N ARG A 39 5.14 -0.91 5.08
CA ARG A 39 5.19 -2.18 5.83
C ARG A 39 4.97 -1.94 7.32
N SER A 40 5.64 -0.96 7.92
CA SER A 40 5.41 -0.62 9.33
C SER A 40 3.96 -0.20 9.59
N LEU A 41 3.33 0.51 8.66
CA LEU A 41 1.92 0.86 8.73
C LEU A 41 1.03 -0.39 8.62
N ALA A 42 1.34 -1.31 7.69
CA ALA A 42 0.66 -2.59 7.52
C ALA A 42 0.72 -3.45 8.80
N GLN A 43 1.91 -3.56 9.41
CA GLN A 43 2.10 -4.34 10.64
C GLN A 43 1.36 -3.75 11.83
N LYS A 44 1.30 -2.42 11.93
CA LYS A 44 0.55 -1.72 13.01
C LYS A 44 -0.96 -1.80 12.81
N ALA A 45 -1.40 -1.89 11.56
CA ALA A 45 -2.81 -1.94 11.23
C ALA A 45 -3.26 -3.40 11.16
N ASN A 46 -3.98 -3.89 12.16
CA ASN A 46 -4.55 -5.23 12.18
C ASN A 46 -5.30 -5.50 10.85
N ILE A 47 -4.84 -6.49 10.06
CA ILE A 47 -5.26 -6.79 8.66
C ILE A 47 -6.77 -6.87 8.46
N THR A 48 -7.56 -6.98 9.52
CA THR A 48 -9.02 -6.83 9.54
C THR A 48 -9.55 -5.71 8.62
N TRP A 49 -8.82 -4.60 8.47
CA TRP A 49 -9.20 -3.51 7.56
C TRP A 49 -9.16 -3.85 6.06
N LEU A 50 -8.44 -4.90 5.63
CA LEU A 50 -8.56 -5.41 4.24
C LEU A 50 -9.96 -5.95 3.96
N VAL A 51 -10.71 -6.33 5.00
CA VAL A 51 -12.08 -6.84 4.91
C VAL A 51 -13.10 -5.77 5.30
N THR A 52 -12.82 -4.95 6.33
CA THR A 52 -13.75 -3.94 6.85
C THR A 52 -13.59 -2.55 6.22
N GLY A 53 -12.55 -2.34 5.40
CA GLY A 53 -12.19 -1.06 4.81
C GLY A 53 -11.02 -0.38 5.53
N ILE A 54 -10.18 0.29 4.76
CA ILE A 54 -8.99 0.98 5.26
C ILE A 54 -9.42 2.18 6.14
N PRO A 55 -8.98 2.25 7.41
CA PRO A 55 -9.27 3.40 8.27
C PRO A 55 -8.69 4.69 7.66
N GLU A 56 -9.42 5.80 7.80
CA GLU A 56 -8.96 7.13 7.34
C GLU A 56 -7.57 7.50 7.87
N ARG A 57 -7.25 7.11 9.11
CA ARG A 57 -5.91 7.35 9.68
C ARG A 57 -4.81 6.67 8.88
N VAL A 58 -5.04 5.46 8.38
CA VAL A 58 -4.08 4.69 7.57
C VAL A 58 -3.94 5.34 6.21
N LEU A 59 -5.05 5.78 5.62
CA LEU A 59 -5.07 6.53 4.36
C LEU A 59 -4.27 7.84 4.46
N LYS A 60 -4.43 8.61 5.53
CA LYS A 60 -3.68 9.85 5.77
C LYS A 60 -2.20 9.60 5.97
N GLU A 61 -1.82 8.56 6.70
CA GLU A 61 -0.41 8.21 6.89
C GLU A 61 0.22 7.71 5.58
N ALA A 62 -0.50 6.89 4.81
CA ALA A 62 -0.07 6.47 3.47
C ALA A 62 0.11 7.67 2.53
N GLU A 63 -0.78 8.67 2.57
CA GLU A 63 -0.63 9.90 1.79
C GLU A 63 0.64 10.68 2.16
N LYS A 64 0.94 10.80 3.46
CA LYS A 64 2.18 11.45 3.92
C LYS A 64 3.44 10.71 3.47
N ILE A 65 3.40 9.38 3.47
CA ILE A 65 4.54 8.55 3.05
C ILE A 65 4.78 8.67 1.54
N LEU A 66 3.72 8.58 0.75
CA LEU A 66 3.79 8.50 -0.72
C LEU A 66 3.80 9.88 -1.40
N GLY A 67 3.32 10.91 -0.72
CA GLY A 67 3.01 12.21 -1.32
C GLY A 67 1.78 12.17 -2.24
N SER A 68 1.11 13.31 -2.41
CA SER A 68 -0.20 13.36 -3.09
C SER A 68 -0.22 12.81 -4.53
N LYS A 69 0.90 12.89 -5.28
CA LYS A 69 0.97 12.36 -6.66
C LYS A 69 0.90 10.82 -6.68
N LYS A 70 1.72 10.14 -5.87
CA LYS A 70 1.73 8.67 -5.81
C LYS A 70 0.51 8.18 -5.03
N TYR A 71 0.11 8.91 -4.00
CA TYR A 71 -1.10 8.61 -3.24
C TYR A 71 -2.36 8.61 -4.10
N LYS A 72 -2.51 9.52 -5.08
CA LYS A 72 -3.65 9.46 -6.02
C LYS A 72 -3.71 8.13 -6.79
N LYS A 73 -2.56 7.63 -7.27
CA LYS A 73 -2.51 6.34 -7.98
C LYS A 73 -2.83 5.18 -7.04
N TYR A 74 -2.23 5.20 -5.85
CA TYR A 74 -2.47 4.24 -4.79
C TYR A 74 -3.95 4.22 -4.36
N LYS A 75 -4.56 5.40 -4.18
CA LYS A 75 -5.97 5.56 -3.83
C LYS A 75 -6.88 5.11 -4.97
N LYS A 76 -6.53 5.34 -6.23
CA LYS A 76 -7.29 4.81 -7.36
C LYS A 76 -7.29 3.27 -7.35
N MET A 77 -6.14 2.65 -7.10
CA MET A 77 -6.02 1.20 -6.92
C MET A 77 -6.83 0.69 -5.70
N LEU A 78 -6.98 1.53 -4.67
CA LEU A 78 -7.84 1.26 -3.51
C LEU A 78 -9.33 1.42 -3.79
N ASP A 79 -9.74 2.44 -4.54
CA ASP A 79 -11.14 2.72 -4.81
C ASP A 79 -11.71 1.71 -5.82
N GLU A 80 -10.89 1.17 -6.74
CA GLU A 80 -11.24 0.06 -7.62
C GLU A 80 -11.57 -1.26 -6.88
N TRP A 81 -11.35 -1.32 -5.56
CA TRP A 81 -11.78 -2.42 -4.70
C TRP A 81 -13.27 -2.34 -4.28
N ARG A 82 -13.87 -1.14 -4.29
CA ARG A 82 -15.26 -0.90 -3.87
C ARG A 82 -16.22 -0.94 -5.05
#